data_AF-A0A2V6PWH7-F1
#
_entry.id   AF-A0A2V6PWH7-F1
#
_cell.length_a   1.000
_cell.length_b   1.000
_cell.length_c   1.000
_cell.angle_alpha   90.00
_cell.angle_beta   90.00
_cell.angle_gamma   90.00
#
_symmetry.space_group_name_H-M   'P 1'
#
loop_
_entity.id
_entity.type
_entity.pdbx_description
1 polymer ?
#
loop_
_entity_poly.entity_id
_entity_poly.type
_entity_poly.pdbx_seq_one_letter_code
_entity_poly.pdbx_strand_id
1 'polypeptide(L)'
;MWRVRRGRPRRGPVSLVLRDAGDREPVVVGPLRRAHPPRGDPSPRARGSSVKPGELYTLLIPAVGGQGGGVLSEWIIDAAHAAGLVGHGTSIPGVAQRTGSTSYYVELYTGDEEDAPTFSLYPVPGALDALLAPELLEVGRAIELGFPSPERTTIIASTHRLYSIHERISTSGSVYPTDDLLRAAEAFSRRFIAFDALALAREHGTEANAILLGALAASEVLPIGADAYRAAIERKAVQVKQNLAGFELGRERVSGSGSASETAPGDGGRLRKAAPPSADGPRGDGDVTGLDPLVRDWPAALHPVLAHAIPRLIDYQDRAYALRYLERLKPFVAPDADVDVAAIVARWLAVWMTYEDAIRVADLKTRWARFERITHDARAPGAEIIVTDYLKPDLDEIYGVLPYRLVRGVARWAERRWPEARPTLGQHVKTTTISGYLRLWLLARCRRLRPFSYRAHEEHRRMERWLAAVARCAGSSADLAREVARAAQLVKGYGDVRRRMMGALDDLLDRVLETLELAAGKSTTTATALAARYRGLALSGPDGEVEAAALAREVVERMRRGDAGSSLELVAAR
;
A
#
# COMPACT_ATOMS: atom_id res chain seq x y z
N MET A 1 -3.64 41.94 38.23
CA MET A 1 -4.02 43.12 37.41
C MET A 1 -2.80 43.61 36.66
N TRP A 2 -2.53 43.09 35.45
CA TRP A 2 -1.52 43.63 34.54
C TRP A 2 -2.02 43.49 33.10
N ARG A 3 -2.26 44.64 32.46
CA ARG A 3 -2.82 44.77 31.12
C ARG A 3 -1.73 44.50 30.08
N VAL A 4 -1.95 43.55 29.17
CA VAL A 4 -1.15 43.41 27.95
C VAL A 4 -1.84 44.16 26.81
N ARG A 5 -1.19 45.21 26.30
CA ARG A 5 -1.61 45.99 25.12
C ARG A 5 -1.54 45.12 23.86
N ARG A 6 -2.61 45.14 23.06
CA ARG A 6 -2.66 44.55 21.71
C ARG A 6 -1.72 45.30 20.76
N GLY A 7 -0.68 44.63 20.27
CA GLY A 7 0.12 45.05 19.12
C GLY A 7 -0.30 44.31 17.85
N ARG A 8 -0.44 45.04 16.73
CA ARG A 8 -0.83 44.55 15.39
C ARG A 8 0.21 43.57 14.78
N PRO A 9 -0.18 42.74 13.80
CA PRO A 9 0.71 41.73 13.20
C PRO A 9 1.78 42.38 12.33
N ARG A 10 3.05 42.06 12.59
CA ARG A 10 4.16 42.30 11.65
C ARG A 10 4.31 41.08 10.75
N ARG A 11 4.26 41.30 9.43
CA ARG A 11 4.65 40.34 8.40
C ARG A 11 6.14 40.48 8.18
N GLY A 12 6.91 39.42 8.45
CA GLY A 12 8.34 39.32 8.13
C GLY A 12 9.03 38.30 9.03
N PRO A 13 9.93 37.45 8.49
CA PRO A 13 10.69 36.50 9.29
C PRO A 13 11.65 37.23 10.23
N VAL A 14 11.70 36.81 11.50
CA VAL A 14 12.70 37.27 12.47
C VAL A 14 13.91 36.34 12.35
N SER A 15 14.99 36.85 11.79
CA SER A 15 16.30 36.18 11.80
C SER A 15 16.95 36.37 13.15
N LEU A 16 17.16 35.29 13.90
CA LEU A 16 18.01 35.28 15.09
C LEU A 16 19.41 34.83 14.67
N VAL A 17 20.24 35.83 14.36
CA VAL A 17 21.68 35.67 14.13
C VAL A 17 22.37 35.61 15.50
N LEU A 18 23.01 34.49 15.81
CA LEU A 18 24.06 34.43 16.83
C LEU A 18 25.39 34.70 16.12
N ARG A 19 26.17 35.63 16.68
CA ARG A 19 27.49 36.04 16.19
C ARG A 19 28.54 34.97 16.49
N ASP A 20 29.43 34.90 15.53
CA ASP A 20 30.54 34.00 15.27
C ASP A 20 31.75 34.18 16.21
N ALA A 21 32.50 33.09 16.40
CA ALA A 21 33.94 33.10 16.68
C ALA A 21 34.54 31.72 16.33
N GLY A 22 34.97 31.55 15.08
CA GLY A 22 36.14 30.72 14.78
C GLY A 22 36.01 29.85 13.53
N ASP A 23 36.59 30.35 12.43
CA ASP A 23 36.91 29.60 11.21
C ASP A 23 37.48 28.21 11.46
N ARG A 24 36.84 27.17 10.89
CA ARG A 24 37.51 26.00 10.28
C ARG A 24 36.65 25.45 9.13
N GLU A 25 37.15 25.59 7.91
CA GLU A 25 36.68 24.83 6.74
C GLU A 25 36.84 23.31 6.98
N PRO A 26 36.00 22.46 6.35
CA PRO A 26 36.15 21.01 6.41
C PRO A 26 37.32 20.55 5.51
N VAL A 27 38.30 19.87 6.11
CA VAL A 27 39.38 19.19 5.37
C VAL A 27 38.88 17.84 4.85
N VAL A 28 39.11 17.58 3.57
CA VAL A 28 38.89 16.30 2.90
C VAL A 28 39.80 15.22 3.50
N VAL A 29 39.22 14.15 4.06
CA VAL A 29 39.97 13.03 4.64
C VAL A 29 40.41 12.08 3.52
N GLY A 30 41.72 11.95 3.31
CA GLY A 30 42.35 10.93 2.45
C GLY A 30 42.34 9.52 3.05
N PRO A 31 42.87 8.50 2.36
CA PRO A 31 42.58 7.09 2.66
C PRO A 31 43.25 6.58 3.94
N LEU A 32 42.53 5.67 4.61
CA LEU A 32 42.82 5.02 5.89
C LEU A 32 44.23 4.45 6.01
N ARG A 33 45.01 4.97 6.97
CA ARG A 33 46.23 4.33 7.49
C ARG A 33 45.90 3.48 8.73
N ARG A 34 46.35 2.22 8.74
CA ARG A 34 46.21 1.27 9.86
C ARG A 34 46.80 1.82 11.16
N ALA A 35 46.01 1.85 12.23
CA ALA A 35 46.44 2.28 13.55
C ALA A 35 47.23 1.16 14.29
N HIS A 36 48.30 1.55 14.98
CA HIS A 36 49.01 0.74 15.99
C HIS A 36 48.28 0.80 17.34
N PRO A 37 48.40 -0.22 18.21
CA PRO A 37 47.72 -0.24 19.50
C PRO A 37 48.41 0.70 20.51
N PRO A 38 47.65 1.42 21.36
CA PRO A 38 48.24 2.23 22.41
C PRO A 38 48.71 1.36 23.59
N ARG A 39 49.82 1.78 24.21
CA ARG A 39 50.44 1.16 25.39
C ARG A 39 49.55 1.37 26.63
N GLY A 40 49.43 0.33 27.44
CA GLY A 40 48.58 0.28 28.63
C GLY A 40 49.09 1.12 29.80
N ASP A 41 48.13 1.62 30.57
CA ASP A 41 48.30 2.17 31.92
C ASP A 41 47.66 1.21 32.94
N PRO A 42 48.18 1.10 34.17
CA PRO A 42 47.90 -0.03 35.06
C PRO A 42 46.54 0.09 35.75
N SER A 43 45.78 -1.00 35.71
CA SER A 43 44.49 -1.17 36.38
C SER A 43 44.58 -1.07 37.92
N PRO A 44 43.63 -0.42 38.61
CA PRO A 44 43.51 -0.56 40.06
C PRO A 44 43.00 -1.97 40.41
N ARG A 45 43.64 -2.58 41.41
CA ARG A 45 43.35 -3.93 41.89
C ARG A 45 41.88 -4.10 42.29
N ALA A 46 41.20 -5.05 41.66
CA ALA A 46 39.89 -5.53 42.03
C ALA A 46 39.92 -6.15 43.45
N ARG A 47 39.06 -5.65 44.34
CA ARG A 47 38.56 -6.44 45.49
C ARG A 47 37.54 -7.41 44.93
N GLY A 48 37.71 -8.69 45.24
CA GLY A 48 36.81 -9.75 44.77
C GLY A 48 35.38 -9.52 45.25
N SER A 49 34.48 -9.24 44.32
CA SER A 49 33.09 -9.69 44.38
C SER A 49 32.89 -10.62 43.19
N SER A 50 32.37 -11.81 43.43
CA SER A 50 32.02 -12.78 42.39
C SER A 50 30.66 -12.42 41.77
N VAL A 51 30.48 -11.17 41.36
CA VAL A 51 29.28 -10.73 40.63
C VAL A 51 29.52 -11.05 39.16
N LYS A 52 28.71 -11.96 38.60
CA LYS A 52 28.69 -12.12 37.14
C LYS A 52 28.22 -10.80 36.55
N PRO A 53 28.96 -10.15 35.63
CA PRO A 53 28.48 -8.93 35.01
C PRO A 53 27.15 -9.23 34.31
N GLY A 54 26.16 -8.37 34.50
CA GLY A 54 24.85 -8.52 33.87
C GLY A 54 24.97 -8.48 32.35
N GLU A 55 24.15 -9.26 31.68
CA GLU A 55 23.97 -9.23 30.23
C GLU A 55 22.88 -8.24 29.82
N LEU A 56 23.09 -7.56 28.68
CA LEU A 56 22.16 -6.62 28.08
C LEU A 56 21.45 -7.26 26.88
N TYR A 57 20.13 -7.21 26.87
CA TYR A 57 19.26 -7.70 25.80
C TYR A 57 18.54 -6.53 25.14
N THR A 58 18.48 -6.52 23.82
CA THR A 58 17.94 -5.43 23.00
C THR A 58 16.80 -5.91 22.11
N LEU A 59 15.68 -5.19 22.16
CA LEU A 59 14.45 -5.51 21.44
C LEU A 59 13.95 -4.28 20.68
N LEU A 60 13.51 -4.50 19.44
CA LEU A 60 12.88 -3.49 18.61
C LEU A 60 11.48 -3.96 18.22
N ILE A 61 10.49 -3.08 18.40
CA ILE A 61 9.10 -3.29 18.02
C ILE A 61 8.75 -2.20 17.00
N PRO A 62 8.93 -2.45 15.68
CA PRO A 62 8.48 -1.52 14.66
C PRO A 62 6.99 -1.75 14.40
N ALA A 63 6.17 -0.72 14.61
CA ALA A 63 4.72 -0.84 14.53
C ALA A 63 4.09 0.32 13.76
N VAL A 64 3.08 0.01 12.95
CA VAL A 64 2.23 1.04 12.35
C VAL A 64 1.32 1.64 13.43
N GLY A 65 1.12 2.96 13.41
CA GLY A 65 0.24 3.65 14.37
C GLY A 65 -1.13 2.98 14.51
N GLY A 66 -1.49 2.59 15.74
CA GLY A 66 -2.73 1.88 16.06
C GLY A 66 -2.61 0.34 16.16
N GLN A 67 -1.44 -0.24 15.88
CA GLN A 67 -1.19 -1.68 16.07
C GLN A 67 -0.86 -2.07 17.52
N GLY A 68 -0.68 -1.10 18.41
CA GLY A 68 -0.42 -1.36 19.84
C GLY A 68 1.02 -1.79 20.17
N GLY A 69 2.01 -1.36 19.37
CA GLY A 69 3.43 -1.56 19.71
C GLY A 69 3.82 -0.97 21.08
N GLY A 70 3.15 0.10 21.53
CA GLY A 70 3.33 0.64 22.87
C GLY A 70 2.84 -0.31 23.96
N VAL A 71 1.71 -0.99 23.73
CA VAL A 71 1.17 -1.99 24.67
C VAL A 71 2.13 -3.18 24.77
N LEU A 72 2.69 -3.63 23.65
CA LEU A 72 3.74 -4.67 23.63
C LEU A 72 4.98 -4.25 24.43
N SER A 73 5.50 -3.04 24.17
CA SER A 73 6.67 -2.51 24.87
C SER A 73 6.43 -2.44 26.39
N GLU A 74 5.28 -1.91 26.80
CA GLU A 74 4.90 -1.82 28.22
C GLU A 74 4.78 -3.19 28.87
N TRP A 75 4.12 -4.17 28.22
CA TRP A 75 4.02 -5.53 28.76
C TRP A 75 5.38 -6.20 28.92
N ILE A 76 6.33 -5.94 28.00
CA ILE A 76 7.67 -6.53 28.07
C ILE A 76 8.48 -5.92 29.21
N ILE A 77 8.41 -4.60 29.40
CA ILE A 77 9.05 -3.91 30.53
C ILE A 77 8.42 -4.36 31.86
N ASP A 78 7.09 -4.44 31.93
CA ASP A 78 6.38 -4.91 33.11
C ASP A 78 6.73 -6.37 33.47
N ALA A 79 6.91 -7.22 32.45
CA ALA A 79 7.34 -8.59 32.60
C ALA A 79 8.81 -8.69 33.03
N ALA A 80 9.68 -7.84 32.50
CA ALA A 80 11.08 -7.75 32.91
C ALA A 80 11.19 -7.39 34.41
N HIS A 81 10.46 -6.37 34.86
CA HIS A 81 10.40 -6.01 36.28
C HIS A 81 9.83 -7.12 37.15
N ALA A 82 8.79 -7.84 36.68
CA ALA A 82 8.25 -8.99 37.39
C ALA A 82 9.24 -10.16 37.49
N ALA A 83 10.19 -10.26 36.55
CA ALA A 83 11.28 -11.22 36.55
C ALA A 83 12.53 -10.73 37.32
N GLY A 84 12.50 -9.53 37.92
CA GLY A 84 13.64 -8.95 38.65
C GLY A 84 14.73 -8.35 37.75
N LEU A 85 14.43 -8.08 36.48
CA LEU A 85 15.34 -7.44 35.53
C LEU A 85 15.13 -5.93 35.51
N VAL A 86 16.18 -5.18 35.13
CA VAL A 86 16.08 -3.74 34.89
C VAL A 86 15.65 -3.52 33.44
N GLY A 87 14.50 -2.88 33.21
CA GLY A 87 13.97 -2.64 31.87
C GLY A 87 13.89 -1.15 31.53
N HIS A 88 14.38 -0.77 30.36
CA HIS A 88 14.25 0.58 29.81
C HIS A 88 13.60 0.56 28.43
N GLY A 89 12.75 1.55 28.15
CA GLY A 89 12.07 1.66 26.86
C GLY A 89 12.03 3.08 26.33
N THR A 90 12.37 3.26 25.07
CA THR A 90 12.22 4.51 24.32
C THR A 90 11.25 4.34 23.16
N SER A 91 10.36 5.31 22.95
CA SER A 91 9.45 5.32 21.80
C SER A 91 9.73 6.52 20.90
N ILE A 92 9.92 6.26 19.61
CA ILE A 92 10.08 7.31 18.60
C ILE A 92 8.79 7.32 17.76
N PRO A 93 7.89 8.29 17.98
CA PRO A 93 6.65 8.36 17.22
C PRO A 93 6.94 8.68 15.75
N GLY A 94 6.28 7.94 14.86
CA GLY A 94 6.28 8.30 13.43
C GLY A 94 5.61 9.66 13.22
N VAL A 95 6.14 10.45 12.28
CA VAL A 95 5.69 11.82 11.96
C VAL A 95 4.25 11.90 11.44
N ALA A 96 3.59 10.77 11.18
CA ALA A 96 2.26 10.74 10.59
C ALA A 96 1.41 9.54 11.07
N GLN A 97 0.17 9.85 11.46
CA GLN A 97 -0.80 8.84 11.90
C GLN A 97 -1.16 7.90 10.73
N ARG A 98 -0.97 6.59 10.93
CA ARG A 98 -1.23 5.50 9.97
C ARG A 98 -0.28 5.42 8.77
N THR A 99 0.82 6.18 8.77
CA THR A 99 1.76 6.20 7.64
C THR A 99 3.23 6.16 8.07
N GLY A 100 3.52 6.62 9.29
CA GLY A 100 4.82 6.44 9.92
C GLY A 100 4.88 5.14 10.72
N SER A 101 6.01 4.44 10.58
CA SER A 101 6.44 3.45 11.57
C SER A 101 6.71 4.18 12.88
N THR A 102 6.15 3.68 13.97
CA THR A 102 6.53 4.03 15.33
C THR A 102 7.42 2.92 15.84
N SER A 103 8.64 3.29 16.22
CA SER A 103 9.62 2.35 16.77
C SER A 103 9.58 2.40 18.29
N TYR A 104 9.41 1.25 18.93
CA TYR A 104 9.63 1.08 20.37
C TYR A 104 10.90 0.26 20.56
N TYR A 105 11.89 0.86 21.19
CA TYR A 105 13.16 0.22 21.51
C TYR A 105 13.20 -0.10 23.00
N VAL A 106 13.52 -1.34 23.35
CA VAL A 106 13.57 -1.83 24.72
C VAL A 106 14.92 -2.46 25.00
N GLU A 107 15.51 -2.12 26.14
CA GLU A 107 16.73 -2.74 26.64
C GLU A 107 16.47 -3.35 28.02
N LEU A 108 16.94 -4.58 28.23
CA LEU A 108 16.80 -5.33 29.47
C LEU A 108 18.18 -5.69 30.00
N TYR A 109 18.43 -5.44 31.28
CA TYR A 109 19.67 -5.79 31.96
C TYR A 109 19.40 -6.80 33.06
N THR A 110 20.23 -7.85 33.11
CA THR A 110 20.10 -8.98 34.04
C THR A 110 20.87 -8.81 35.35
N GLY A 111 21.70 -7.77 35.47
CA GLY A 111 22.38 -7.43 36.72
C GLY A 111 21.56 -6.49 37.60
N ASP A 112 22.15 -6.10 38.73
CA ASP A 112 21.52 -5.19 39.68
C ASP A 112 21.37 -3.77 39.10
N GLU A 113 20.34 -3.04 39.54
CA GLU A 113 20.06 -1.67 39.08
C GLU A 113 21.21 -0.70 39.34
N GLU A 114 21.95 -0.90 40.43
CA GLU A 114 23.13 -0.10 40.79
C GLU A 114 24.28 -0.27 39.79
N ASP A 115 24.33 -1.42 39.11
CA ASP A 115 25.34 -1.79 38.11
C ASP A 115 24.84 -1.63 36.66
N ALA A 116 23.62 -1.10 36.46
CA ALA A 116 23.03 -0.98 35.14
C ALA A 116 23.80 0.02 34.27
N PRO A 117 24.13 -0.33 33.01
CA PRO A 117 24.76 0.60 32.09
C PRO A 117 23.80 1.72 31.70
N THR A 118 24.33 2.81 31.14
CA THR A 118 23.49 3.82 30.49
C THR A 118 22.80 3.21 29.27
N PHE A 119 21.49 3.05 29.34
CA PHE A 119 20.67 2.54 28.25
C PHE A 119 20.71 3.45 27.02
N SER A 120 20.74 2.85 25.84
CA SER A 120 20.66 3.54 24.56
C SER A 120 19.23 4.00 24.27
N LEU A 121 19.11 5.15 23.63
CA LEU A 121 17.82 5.67 23.14
C LEU A 121 17.47 5.12 21.74
N TYR A 122 18.42 4.48 21.07
CA TYR A 122 18.29 4.01 19.69
C TYR A 122 18.84 2.59 19.52
N PRO A 123 18.20 1.76 18.67
CA PRO A 123 18.75 0.46 18.31
C PRO A 123 20.07 0.62 17.56
N VAL A 124 21.04 -0.22 17.90
CA VAL A 124 22.33 -0.30 17.20
C VAL A 124 22.20 -1.28 16.03
N PRO A 125 22.47 -0.86 14.78
CA PRO A 125 22.46 -1.76 13.62
C PRO A 125 23.30 -3.03 13.82
N GLY A 126 22.74 -4.18 13.49
CA GLY A 126 23.36 -5.50 13.62
C GLY A 126 23.50 -6.04 15.05
N ALA A 127 23.10 -5.27 16.08
CA ALA A 127 23.27 -5.67 17.48
C ALA A 127 21.96 -6.08 18.16
N LEU A 128 20.88 -6.26 17.41
CA LEU A 128 19.55 -6.52 17.94
C LEU A 128 19.38 -8.00 18.34
N ASP A 129 18.91 -8.28 19.56
CA ASP A 129 18.60 -9.65 19.99
C ASP A 129 17.25 -10.12 19.45
N ALA A 130 16.24 -9.26 19.50
CA ALA A 130 14.90 -9.57 19.04
C ALA A 130 14.27 -8.45 18.22
N LEU A 131 13.63 -8.81 17.12
CA LEU A 131 12.75 -7.93 16.34
C LEU A 131 11.33 -8.49 16.42
N LEU A 132 10.43 -7.77 17.10
CA LEU A 132 9.02 -8.16 17.24
C LEU A 132 8.15 -7.26 16.37
N ALA A 133 7.80 -7.72 15.18
CA ALA A 133 7.08 -6.93 14.18
C ALA A 133 5.60 -7.31 14.11
N PRO A 134 4.67 -6.42 14.54
CA PRO A 134 3.25 -6.68 14.40
C PRO A 134 2.76 -6.68 12.94
N GLU A 135 3.55 -6.21 11.97
CA GLU A 135 3.19 -6.18 10.54
C GLU A 135 4.43 -6.50 9.68
N LEU A 136 4.25 -7.19 8.56
CA LEU A 136 5.37 -7.78 7.80
C LEU A 136 6.24 -6.75 7.05
N LEU A 137 5.68 -5.66 6.53
CA LEU A 137 6.47 -4.63 5.83
C LEU A 137 7.44 -3.92 6.77
N GLU A 138 7.10 -3.82 8.06
CA GLU A 138 7.99 -3.29 9.09
C GLU A 138 9.26 -4.12 9.28
N VAL A 139 9.21 -5.43 9.00
CA VAL A 139 10.41 -6.28 8.93
C VAL A 139 11.31 -5.85 7.77
N GLY A 140 10.73 -5.64 6.59
CA GLY A 140 11.48 -5.16 5.42
C GLY A 140 12.17 -3.82 5.68
N ARG A 141 11.48 -2.88 6.33
CA ARG A 141 12.06 -1.59 6.75
C ARG A 141 13.18 -1.76 7.76
N ALA A 142 13.03 -2.65 8.74
CA ALA A 142 14.07 -2.90 9.73
C ALA A 142 15.34 -3.51 9.07
N ILE A 143 15.17 -4.39 8.08
CA ILE A 143 16.26 -4.93 7.27
C ILE A 143 16.95 -3.83 6.45
N GLU A 144 16.17 -2.97 5.79
CA GLU A 144 16.72 -1.84 5.01
C GLU A 144 17.56 -0.89 5.89
N LEU A 145 17.15 -0.70 7.15
CA LEU A 145 17.89 0.09 8.14
C LEU A 145 19.07 -0.66 8.79
N GLY A 146 19.27 -1.95 8.46
CA GLY A 146 20.38 -2.75 8.96
C GLY A 146 20.26 -3.15 10.43
N PHE A 147 19.05 -3.16 11.01
CA PHE A 147 18.87 -3.52 12.42
C PHE A 147 19.07 -5.01 12.71
N PRO A 148 18.38 -5.94 12.03
CA PRO A 148 18.57 -7.36 12.29
C PRO A 148 19.87 -7.88 11.67
N SER A 149 20.46 -8.89 12.30
CA SER A 149 21.65 -9.61 11.81
C SER A 149 21.42 -11.13 11.84
N PRO A 150 21.92 -11.88 10.83
CA PRO A 150 21.85 -13.34 10.79
C PRO A 150 22.53 -14.04 11.97
N GLU A 151 23.52 -13.40 12.59
CA GLU A 151 24.33 -13.98 13.65
C GLU A 151 23.65 -13.90 15.02
N ARG A 152 22.73 -12.94 15.21
CA ARG A 152 22.19 -12.59 16.53
C ARG A 152 20.67 -12.58 16.61
N THR A 153 20.00 -11.98 15.62
CA THR A 153 18.62 -11.53 15.81
C THR A 153 17.59 -12.64 15.63
N THR A 154 16.68 -12.77 16.59
CA THR A 154 15.43 -13.53 16.42
C THR A 154 14.35 -12.59 15.90
N ILE A 155 13.83 -12.85 14.70
CA ILE A 155 12.69 -12.10 14.13
C ILE A 155 11.40 -12.86 14.41
N ILE A 156 10.44 -12.18 15.03
CA ILE A 156 9.07 -12.66 15.29
C ILE A 156 8.11 -11.70 14.60
N ALA A 157 7.40 -12.17 13.57
CA ALA A 157 6.60 -11.30 12.73
C ALA A 157 5.18 -11.82 12.48
N SER A 158 4.21 -10.90 12.47
CA SER A 158 2.90 -11.18 11.90
C SER A 158 2.98 -11.11 10.37
N THR A 159 2.50 -12.13 9.66
CA THR A 159 2.54 -12.16 8.18
C THR A 159 1.44 -11.33 7.52
N HIS A 160 0.52 -10.75 8.30
CA HIS A 160 -0.53 -9.91 7.74
C HIS A 160 0.08 -8.64 7.11
N ARG A 161 -0.61 -8.12 6.09
CA ARG A 161 -0.14 -6.97 5.33
C ARG A 161 -1.09 -5.80 5.44
N LEU A 162 -0.56 -4.63 5.80
CA LEU A 162 -1.23 -3.34 5.69
C LEU A 162 -0.49 -2.51 4.66
N TYR A 163 -1.14 -2.28 3.52
CA TYR A 163 -0.50 -1.53 2.44
C TYR A 163 -0.18 -0.10 2.87
N SER A 164 1.10 0.24 2.79
CA SER A 164 1.61 1.57 3.04
C SER A 164 1.00 2.59 2.08
N ILE A 165 1.04 3.87 2.44
CA ILE A 165 0.64 4.94 1.52
C ILE A 165 1.43 4.87 0.20
N HIS A 166 2.73 4.55 0.26
CA HIS A 166 3.56 4.40 -0.94
C HIS A 166 3.03 3.29 -1.86
N GLU A 167 2.68 2.13 -1.31
CA GLU A 167 2.08 1.03 -2.10
C GLU A 167 0.68 1.38 -2.62
N ARG A 168 -0.07 2.24 -1.90
CA ARG A 168 -1.42 2.67 -2.30
C ARG A 168 -1.42 3.81 -3.33
N ILE A 169 -0.41 4.68 -3.30
CA ILE A 169 -0.27 5.83 -4.20
C ILE A 169 0.52 5.45 -5.46
N SER A 170 1.42 4.46 -5.38
CA SER A 170 2.20 4.00 -6.53
C SER A 170 1.29 3.60 -7.69
N THR A 171 1.43 4.31 -8.82
CA THR A 171 0.60 4.09 -10.00
C THR A 171 0.89 2.73 -10.65
N SER A 172 2.10 2.19 -10.46
CA SER A 172 2.57 0.92 -11.03
C SER A 172 2.03 -0.35 -10.35
N GLY A 173 1.29 -0.23 -9.24
CA GLY A 173 0.77 -1.40 -8.51
C GLY A 173 1.87 -2.23 -7.84
N SER A 174 3.01 -1.61 -7.56
CA SER A 174 4.16 -2.19 -6.86
C SER A 174 3.87 -2.36 -5.37
N VAL A 175 3.06 -3.37 -5.07
CA VAL A 175 3.01 -3.97 -3.73
C VAL A 175 4.26 -4.82 -3.58
N TYR A 176 5.00 -4.65 -2.49
CA TYR A 176 6.16 -5.50 -2.23
C TYR A 176 5.71 -6.96 -2.13
N PRO A 177 6.27 -7.90 -2.92
CA PRO A 177 5.85 -9.28 -2.86
C PRO A 177 6.10 -9.86 -1.46
N THR A 178 5.06 -10.49 -0.88
CA THR A 178 5.16 -11.07 0.46
C THR A 178 6.26 -12.13 0.54
N ASP A 179 6.40 -12.97 -0.49
CA ASP A 179 7.40 -14.03 -0.52
C ASP A 179 8.83 -13.46 -0.50
N ASP A 180 9.05 -12.29 -1.10
CA ASP A 180 10.35 -11.63 -1.09
C ASP A 180 10.68 -11.10 0.31
N LEU A 181 9.70 -10.53 1.01
CA LEU A 181 9.85 -10.07 2.40
C LEU A 181 10.11 -11.25 3.35
N LEU A 182 9.42 -12.37 3.19
CA LEU A 182 9.64 -13.57 4.00
C LEU A 182 11.04 -14.14 3.77
N ARG A 183 11.49 -14.25 2.51
CA ARG A 183 12.85 -14.70 2.19
C ARG A 183 13.92 -13.76 2.75
N ALA A 184 13.68 -12.45 2.69
CA ALA A 184 14.58 -11.46 3.30
C ALA A 184 14.62 -11.61 4.82
N ALA A 185 13.48 -11.75 5.49
CA ALA A 185 13.41 -11.95 6.94
C ALA A 185 14.16 -13.22 7.39
N GLU A 186 14.02 -14.31 6.65
CA GLU A 186 14.76 -15.55 6.89
C GLU A 186 16.27 -15.35 6.70
N ALA A 187 16.69 -14.67 5.63
CA ALA A 187 18.10 -14.42 5.34
C ALA A 187 18.80 -13.48 6.34
N PHE A 188 18.07 -12.54 6.94
CA PHE A 188 18.61 -11.53 7.87
C PHE A 188 18.34 -11.83 9.34
N SER A 189 18.00 -13.07 9.69
CA SER A 189 17.77 -13.49 11.08
C SER A 189 18.52 -14.76 11.44
N ARG A 190 18.89 -14.88 12.71
CA ARG A 190 19.36 -16.14 13.29
C ARG A 190 18.23 -17.15 13.41
N ARG A 191 17.04 -16.67 13.76
CA ARG A 191 15.81 -17.46 13.87
C ARG A 191 14.64 -16.61 13.40
N PHE A 192 13.84 -17.16 12.49
CA PHE A 192 12.63 -16.52 12.00
C PHE A 192 11.38 -17.27 12.46
N ILE A 193 10.45 -16.55 13.10
CA ILE A 193 9.15 -17.04 13.54
C ILE A 193 8.09 -16.16 12.87
N ALA A 194 7.29 -16.73 11.98
CA ALA A 194 6.26 -15.98 11.27
C ALA A 194 4.94 -16.74 11.14
N PHE A 195 3.84 -16.03 11.40
CA PHE A 195 2.48 -16.53 11.23
C PHE A 195 1.49 -15.35 11.21
N ASP A 196 0.25 -15.57 10.77
CA ASP A 196 -0.76 -14.50 10.73
C ASP A 196 -1.40 -14.29 12.11
N ALA A 197 -0.72 -13.51 12.97
CA ALA A 197 -1.21 -13.19 14.31
C ALA A 197 -2.55 -12.43 14.28
N LEU A 198 -2.83 -11.65 13.23
CA LEU A 198 -4.07 -10.89 13.13
C LEU A 198 -5.26 -11.78 12.76
N ALA A 199 -5.06 -12.74 11.85
CA ALA A 199 -6.06 -13.75 11.53
C ALA A 199 -6.37 -14.62 12.77
N LEU A 200 -5.34 -15.09 13.47
CA LEU A 200 -5.50 -15.91 14.67
C LEU A 200 -6.22 -15.15 15.80
N ALA A 201 -5.90 -13.86 15.96
CA ALA A 201 -6.58 -12.99 16.91
C ALA A 201 -8.09 -12.88 16.63
N ARG A 202 -8.46 -12.69 15.35
CA ARG A 202 -9.86 -12.60 14.92
C ARG A 202 -10.63 -13.90 15.12
N GLU A 203 -10.00 -15.02 14.81
CA GLU A 203 -10.60 -16.36 14.95
C GLU A 203 -10.95 -16.67 16.40
N HIS A 204 -10.06 -16.31 17.34
CA HIS A 204 -10.21 -16.64 18.76
C HIS A 204 -10.74 -15.51 19.63
N GLY A 205 -11.12 -14.36 19.04
CA GLY A 205 -11.65 -13.21 19.78
C GLY A 205 -10.66 -12.59 20.76
N THR A 206 -9.39 -12.51 20.38
CA THR A 206 -8.27 -11.92 21.15
C THR A 206 -7.57 -10.82 20.33
N GLU A 207 -6.44 -10.32 20.83
CA GLU A 207 -5.63 -9.27 20.20
C GLU A 207 -4.30 -9.83 19.66
N ALA A 208 -3.87 -9.36 18.48
CA ALA A 208 -2.64 -9.81 17.84
C ALA A 208 -1.39 -9.56 18.71
N ASN A 209 -1.41 -8.50 19.52
CA ASN A 209 -0.33 -8.16 20.45
C ASN A 209 -0.15 -9.24 21.52
N ALA A 210 -1.24 -9.79 22.07
CA ALA A 210 -1.14 -10.83 23.08
C ALA A 210 -0.51 -12.11 22.49
N ILE A 211 -0.91 -12.47 21.27
CA ILE A 211 -0.35 -13.62 20.54
C ILE A 211 1.14 -13.41 20.24
N LEU A 212 1.55 -12.23 19.78
CA LEU A 212 2.95 -11.91 19.52
C LEU A 212 3.79 -11.92 20.80
N LEU A 213 3.25 -11.44 21.91
CA LEU A 213 3.89 -11.52 23.24
C LEU A 213 4.08 -12.98 23.67
N GLY A 214 3.09 -13.85 23.42
CA GLY A 214 3.20 -15.29 23.65
C GLY A 214 4.28 -15.95 22.80
N ALA A 215 4.35 -15.59 21.52
CA ALA A 215 5.40 -16.08 20.63
C ALA A 215 6.80 -15.61 21.09
N LEU A 216 6.93 -14.38 21.57
CA LEU A 216 8.17 -13.89 22.18
C LEU A 216 8.57 -14.70 23.41
N ALA A 217 7.63 -14.94 24.33
CA ALA A 217 7.89 -15.73 25.54
C ALA A 217 8.33 -17.17 25.21
N ALA A 218 7.73 -17.80 24.20
CA ALA A 218 8.11 -19.15 23.77
C ALA A 218 9.35 -19.20 22.86
N SER A 219 9.82 -18.06 22.36
CA SER A 219 11.08 -18.01 21.59
C SER A 219 12.32 -18.14 22.45
N GLU A 220 12.19 -17.87 23.76
CA GLU A 220 13.26 -17.89 24.77
C GLU A 220 14.45 -16.96 24.43
N VAL A 221 14.23 -15.94 23.58
CA VAL A 221 15.27 -14.95 23.22
C VAL A 221 15.55 -13.95 24.35
N LEU A 222 14.58 -13.71 25.24
CA LEU A 222 14.73 -12.86 26.41
C LEU A 222 14.76 -13.72 27.68
N PRO A 223 15.54 -13.34 28.70
CA PRO A 223 15.65 -14.09 29.95
C PRO A 223 14.45 -13.84 30.89
N ILE A 224 13.23 -13.94 30.37
CA ILE A 224 11.97 -13.70 31.10
C ILE A 224 11.13 -14.98 31.07
N GLY A 225 10.77 -15.48 32.26
CA GLY A 225 9.87 -16.63 32.39
C GLY A 225 8.42 -16.30 31.98
N ALA A 226 7.69 -17.29 31.47
CA ALA A 226 6.32 -17.10 30.98
C ALA A 226 5.35 -16.53 32.03
N ASP A 227 5.53 -16.87 33.31
CA ASP A 227 4.68 -16.37 34.39
C ASP A 227 4.82 -14.85 34.59
N ALA A 228 6.00 -14.29 34.32
CA ALA A 228 6.22 -12.85 34.40
C ALA A 228 5.45 -12.10 33.30
N TYR A 229 5.36 -12.68 32.09
CA TYR A 229 4.52 -12.15 31.02
C TYR A 229 3.02 -12.21 31.35
N ARG A 230 2.56 -13.31 31.97
CA ARG A 230 1.16 -13.45 32.44
C ARG A 230 0.83 -12.37 33.48
N ALA A 231 1.72 -12.20 34.47
CA ALA A 231 1.57 -11.17 35.49
C ALA A 231 1.53 -9.75 34.90
N ALA A 232 2.32 -9.47 33.84
CA ALA A 232 2.29 -8.20 33.14
C ALA A 232 0.96 -7.94 32.43
N ILE A 233 0.35 -8.97 31.80
CA ILE A 233 -0.99 -8.87 31.19
C ILE A 233 -2.04 -8.58 32.27
N GLU A 234 -2.00 -9.31 33.39
CA GLU A 234 -2.95 -9.16 34.49
C GLU A 234 -2.88 -7.77 35.13
N ARG A 235 -1.67 -7.24 35.33
CA ARG A 235 -1.43 -5.90 35.93
C ARG A 235 -2.08 -4.77 35.15
N LYS A 236 -2.13 -4.86 33.82
CA LYS A 236 -2.78 -3.84 32.98
C LYS A 236 -4.30 -3.83 33.13
N ALA A 237 -4.92 -4.88 33.65
CA ALA A 237 -6.35 -4.96 33.97
C ALA A 237 -7.31 -4.68 32.79
N VAL A 238 -6.85 -4.76 31.53
CA VAL A 238 -7.68 -4.57 30.32
C VAL A 238 -7.83 -5.91 29.62
N GLN A 239 -9.08 -6.35 29.44
CA GLN A 239 -9.42 -7.57 28.65
C GLN A 239 -8.57 -8.80 29.04
N VAL A 240 -8.25 -8.94 30.33
CA VAL A 240 -7.22 -9.86 30.84
C VAL A 240 -7.45 -11.29 30.37
N LYS A 241 -8.68 -11.80 30.47
CA LYS A 241 -9.03 -13.16 30.05
C LYS A 241 -8.76 -13.40 28.55
N GLN A 242 -9.11 -12.43 27.70
CA GLN A 242 -8.91 -12.54 26.25
C GLN A 242 -7.43 -12.44 25.88
N ASN A 243 -6.69 -11.54 26.54
CA ASN A 243 -5.26 -11.36 26.32
C ASN A 243 -4.44 -12.56 26.83
N LEU A 244 -4.78 -13.14 27.98
CA LEU A 244 -4.13 -14.37 28.45
C LEU A 244 -4.39 -15.54 27.48
N ALA A 245 -5.61 -15.69 26.97
CA ALA A 245 -5.92 -16.70 25.96
C ALA A 245 -5.09 -16.49 24.68
N GLY A 246 -4.96 -15.24 24.22
CA GLY A 246 -4.10 -14.89 23.08
C GLY A 246 -2.63 -15.20 23.33
N PHE A 247 -2.13 -14.90 24.53
CA PHE A 247 -0.76 -15.21 24.94
C PHE A 247 -0.46 -16.71 24.88
N GLU A 248 -1.34 -17.56 25.40
CA GLU A 248 -1.14 -19.02 25.31
C GLU A 248 -1.18 -19.51 23.86
N LEU A 249 -2.10 -19.01 23.02
CA LEU A 249 -2.12 -19.33 21.58
C LEU A 249 -0.80 -19.00 20.89
N GLY A 250 -0.21 -17.85 21.21
CA GLY A 250 1.10 -17.45 20.71
C GLY A 250 2.22 -18.41 21.13
N ARG A 251 2.19 -18.84 22.40
CA ARG A 251 3.17 -19.80 22.93
C ARG A 251 3.05 -21.17 22.29
N GLU A 252 1.83 -21.68 22.16
CA GLU A 252 1.53 -22.96 21.53
C GLU A 252 1.99 -22.97 20.07
N ARG A 253 1.79 -21.86 19.33
CA ARG A 253 2.20 -21.74 17.93
C ARG A 253 3.70 -21.93 17.73
N VAL A 254 4.51 -21.45 18.67
CA VAL A 254 5.98 -21.58 18.65
C VAL A 254 6.44 -22.93 19.22
N SER A 255 5.82 -23.38 20.32
CA SER A 255 6.22 -24.60 21.03
C SER A 255 5.81 -25.88 20.28
N GLY A 256 4.62 -25.88 19.64
CA GLY A 256 4.15 -26.99 18.81
C GLY A 256 4.90 -27.15 17.49
N SER A 257 5.77 -26.20 17.15
CA SER A 257 6.68 -26.28 16.00
C SER A 257 8.06 -26.86 16.40
N GLY A 258 8.25 -27.25 17.66
CA GLY A 258 9.50 -27.75 18.23
C GLY A 258 9.74 -29.23 17.97
N SER A 259 9.91 -29.63 16.71
CA SER A 259 10.71 -30.80 16.26
C SER A 259 10.48 -31.05 14.76
N ALA A 260 11.01 -30.19 13.89
CA ALA A 260 11.53 -30.57 12.58
C ALA A 260 12.01 -29.31 11.85
N SER A 261 13.31 -29.31 11.54
CA SER A 261 13.77 -28.74 10.29
C SER A 261 13.18 -29.62 9.18
N GLU A 262 12.02 -29.23 8.65
CA GLU A 262 11.45 -29.75 7.41
C GLU A 262 10.89 -28.58 6.60
N THR A 263 11.78 -27.87 5.93
CA THR A 263 11.50 -27.37 4.59
C THR A 263 12.02 -28.42 3.61
N ALA A 264 11.24 -29.48 3.42
CA ALA A 264 11.36 -30.36 2.26
C ALA A 264 9.99 -30.49 1.56
N PRO A 265 9.97 -30.62 0.23
CA PRO A 265 8.82 -30.28 -0.60
C PRO A 265 7.86 -31.46 -0.80
N GLY A 266 6.56 -31.21 -0.61
CA GLY A 266 5.49 -32.04 -1.17
C GLY A 266 4.38 -32.41 -0.19
N ASP A 267 3.27 -31.69 -0.23
CA ASP A 267 2.09 -32.18 -0.97
C ASP A 267 1.20 -30.98 -1.36
N GLY A 268 0.69 -31.03 -2.59
CA GLY A 268 0.00 -29.96 -3.31
C GLY A 268 -1.39 -29.64 -2.80
N GLY A 269 -1.54 -29.43 -1.49
CA GLY A 269 -2.69 -28.74 -0.93
C GLY A 269 -2.64 -27.29 -1.39
N ARG A 270 -3.23 -27.02 -2.56
CA ARG A 270 -3.42 -25.69 -3.14
C ARG A 270 -3.59 -24.69 -2.01
N LEU A 271 -2.52 -23.96 -1.70
CA LEU A 271 -2.61 -22.66 -1.06
C LEU A 271 -3.61 -21.93 -1.95
N ARG A 272 -4.86 -21.84 -1.49
CA ARG A 272 -5.83 -20.93 -2.09
C ARG A 272 -5.06 -19.63 -2.03
N LYS A 273 -4.59 -19.19 -3.19
CA LYS A 273 -3.97 -17.89 -3.40
C LYS A 273 -4.95 -16.93 -2.74
N ALA A 274 -4.68 -16.59 -1.48
CA ALA A 274 -5.42 -15.58 -0.78
C ALA A 274 -5.11 -14.38 -1.63
N ALA A 275 -6.11 -13.97 -2.42
CA ALA A 275 -5.98 -12.85 -3.31
C ALA A 275 -5.36 -11.73 -2.46
N PRO A 276 -4.37 -10.97 -3.00
CA PRO A 276 -3.87 -9.78 -2.31
C PRO A 276 -5.10 -9.04 -1.79
N PRO A 277 -5.18 -8.63 -0.50
CA PRO A 277 -6.38 -8.08 0.10
C PRO A 277 -7.03 -7.15 -0.90
N SER A 278 -8.04 -7.71 -1.55
CA SER A 278 -8.63 -7.09 -2.71
C SER A 278 -9.27 -5.88 -2.09
N ALA A 279 -8.95 -4.69 -2.59
CA ALA A 279 -9.68 -3.49 -2.21
C ALA A 279 -11.16 -3.89 -2.20
N ASP A 280 -11.75 -3.97 -0.99
CA ASP A 280 -13.08 -4.54 -0.75
C ASP A 280 -14.10 -3.63 -1.43
N GLY A 281 -14.20 -3.80 -2.75
CA GLY A 281 -15.31 -3.36 -3.54
C GLY A 281 -16.50 -4.19 -3.06
N PRO A 282 -17.67 -3.56 -2.86
CA PRO A 282 -18.85 -4.28 -2.41
C PRO A 282 -19.10 -5.47 -3.33
N ARG A 283 -19.15 -6.68 -2.76
CA ARG A 283 -19.76 -7.84 -3.42
C ARG A 283 -21.23 -7.46 -3.62
N GLY A 284 -21.61 -7.30 -4.87
CA GLY A 284 -22.99 -6.95 -5.22
C GLY A 284 -23.90 -8.15 -5.04
N ASP A 285 -25.01 -7.98 -4.33
CA ASP A 285 -26.12 -8.95 -4.26
C ASP A 285 -26.94 -8.97 -5.58
N GLY A 286 -26.29 -8.68 -6.70
CA GLY A 286 -26.93 -8.57 -8.00
C GLY A 286 -27.34 -9.93 -8.56
N ASP A 287 -28.51 -9.99 -9.19
CA ASP A 287 -28.99 -11.19 -9.88
C ASP A 287 -28.06 -11.56 -11.05
N VAL A 288 -27.19 -12.53 -10.79
CA VAL A 288 -26.23 -13.11 -11.76
C VAL A 288 -26.85 -14.26 -12.56
N THR A 289 -28.12 -14.60 -12.28
CA THR A 289 -28.78 -15.79 -12.85
C THR A 289 -28.79 -15.74 -14.39
N GLY A 290 -28.35 -16.86 -14.99
CA GLY A 290 -28.36 -17.04 -16.44
C GLY A 290 -27.25 -16.31 -17.20
N LEU A 291 -26.26 -15.70 -16.52
CA LEU A 291 -25.04 -15.18 -17.17
C LEU A 291 -23.95 -16.25 -17.30
N ASP A 292 -23.90 -17.23 -16.39
CA ASP A 292 -22.92 -18.32 -16.43
C ASP A 292 -22.95 -19.14 -17.73
N PRO A 293 -24.12 -19.46 -18.35
CA PRO A 293 -24.14 -20.17 -19.62
C PRO A 293 -23.50 -19.38 -20.78
N LEU A 294 -23.52 -18.04 -20.73
CA LEU A 294 -23.01 -17.19 -21.83
C LEU A 294 -21.48 -17.18 -21.91
N VAL A 295 -20.81 -17.51 -20.81
CA VAL A 295 -19.35 -17.46 -20.68
C VAL A 295 -18.75 -18.85 -20.47
N ARG A 296 -19.58 -19.90 -20.45
CA ARG A 296 -19.15 -21.28 -20.20
C ARG A 296 -18.12 -21.77 -21.21
N ASP A 297 -18.28 -21.37 -22.46
CA ASP A 297 -17.43 -21.81 -23.57
C ASP A 297 -16.21 -20.89 -23.77
N TRP A 298 -16.01 -19.90 -22.89
CA TRP A 298 -14.85 -19.00 -22.97
C TRP A 298 -13.62 -19.63 -22.31
N PRO A 299 -12.41 -19.14 -22.59
CA PRO A 299 -11.20 -19.72 -22.02
C PRO A 299 -11.22 -19.69 -20.49
N ALA A 300 -10.85 -20.82 -19.86
CA ALA A 300 -10.89 -20.99 -18.41
C ALA A 300 -10.08 -19.94 -17.63
N ALA A 301 -9.05 -19.36 -18.25
CA ALA A 301 -8.24 -18.28 -17.68
C ALA A 301 -9.07 -17.01 -17.37
N LEU A 302 -10.19 -16.79 -18.05
CA LEU A 302 -11.06 -15.62 -17.84
C LEU A 302 -12.04 -15.82 -16.69
N HIS A 303 -12.40 -17.06 -16.35
CA HIS A 303 -13.45 -17.34 -15.36
C HIS A 303 -13.23 -16.66 -13.99
N PRO A 304 -12.00 -16.62 -13.42
CA PRO A 304 -11.76 -15.90 -12.17
C PRO A 304 -12.02 -14.38 -12.30
N VAL A 305 -11.71 -13.79 -13.45
CA VAL A 305 -11.92 -12.36 -13.71
C VAL A 305 -13.42 -12.08 -13.87
N LEU A 306 -14.14 -12.91 -14.63
CA LEU A 306 -15.56 -12.77 -14.89
C LEU A 306 -16.41 -12.93 -13.62
N ALA A 307 -16.04 -13.88 -12.76
CA ALA A 307 -16.68 -14.11 -11.46
C ALA A 307 -16.68 -12.87 -10.56
N HIS A 308 -15.67 -11.99 -10.70
CA HIS A 308 -15.62 -10.71 -9.99
C HIS A 308 -16.21 -9.55 -10.81
N ALA A 309 -15.99 -9.53 -12.12
CA ALA A 309 -16.42 -8.45 -13.00
C ALA A 309 -17.95 -8.34 -13.09
N ILE A 310 -18.63 -9.48 -13.30
CA ILE A 310 -20.08 -9.50 -13.56
C ILE A 310 -20.88 -8.96 -12.36
N PRO A 311 -20.72 -9.46 -11.11
CA PRO A 311 -21.45 -8.92 -9.96
C PRO A 311 -21.13 -7.44 -9.72
N ARG A 312 -19.87 -7.03 -9.95
CA ARG A 312 -19.44 -5.64 -9.79
C ARG A 312 -20.14 -4.70 -10.79
N LEU A 313 -20.31 -5.13 -12.04
CA LEU A 313 -21.01 -4.36 -13.08
C LEU A 313 -22.51 -4.27 -12.83
N ILE A 314 -23.11 -5.34 -12.30
CA ILE A 314 -24.53 -5.35 -11.90
C ILE A 314 -24.75 -4.42 -10.71
N ASP A 315 -23.91 -4.50 -9.67
CA ASP A 315 -23.95 -3.58 -8.53
C ASP A 315 -23.71 -2.13 -8.96
N TYR A 316 -22.83 -1.91 -9.94
CA TYR A 316 -22.59 -0.59 -10.49
C TYR A 316 -23.83 -0.01 -11.18
N GLN A 317 -24.41 -0.73 -12.15
CA GLN A 317 -25.49 -0.19 -12.99
C GLN A 317 -26.71 -1.10 -13.09
N ASP A 318 -26.61 -2.27 -13.73
CA ASP A 318 -27.68 -3.27 -13.86
C ASP A 318 -27.18 -4.49 -14.68
N ARG A 319 -28.05 -5.49 -14.85
CA ARG A 319 -27.79 -6.68 -15.69
C ARG A 319 -27.52 -6.33 -17.15
N ALA A 320 -28.23 -5.36 -17.72
CA ALA A 320 -28.00 -4.93 -19.11
C ALA A 320 -26.59 -4.35 -19.28
N TYR A 321 -26.07 -3.65 -18.27
CA TYR A 321 -24.70 -3.14 -18.25
C TYR A 321 -23.65 -4.26 -18.28
N ALA A 322 -23.86 -5.33 -17.50
CA ALA A 322 -23.00 -6.50 -17.51
C ALA A 322 -23.03 -7.23 -18.87
N LEU A 323 -24.18 -7.32 -19.52
CA LEU A 323 -24.28 -7.88 -20.88
C LEU A 323 -23.50 -7.03 -21.91
N ARG A 324 -23.53 -5.69 -21.79
CA ARG A 324 -22.71 -4.82 -22.65
C ARG A 324 -21.22 -5.03 -22.47
N TYR A 325 -20.77 -5.32 -21.25
CA TYR A 325 -19.38 -5.69 -20.98
C TYR A 325 -19.01 -6.99 -21.70
N LEU A 326 -19.85 -8.03 -21.59
CA LEU A 326 -19.61 -9.29 -22.29
C LEU A 326 -19.60 -9.11 -23.81
N GLU A 327 -20.51 -8.31 -24.36
CA GLU A 327 -20.55 -7.98 -25.80
C GLU A 327 -19.25 -7.33 -26.27
N ARG A 328 -18.69 -6.39 -25.49
CA ARG A 328 -17.42 -5.74 -25.80
C ARG A 328 -16.22 -6.68 -25.71
N LEU A 329 -16.33 -7.75 -24.93
CA LEU A 329 -15.26 -8.73 -24.72
C LEU A 329 -15.26 -9.85 -25.78
N LYS A 330 -16.42 -10.14 -26.40
CA LYS A 330 -16.58 -11.17 -27.45
C LYS A 330 -15.49 -11.17 -28.54
N PRO A 331 -15.07 -10.02 -29.11
CA PRO A 331 -14.04 -10.01 -30.16
C PRO A 331 -12.68 -10.55 -29.71
N PHE A 332 -12.39 -10.52 -28.41
CA PHE A 332 -11.11 -10.95 -27.84
C PHE A 332 -11.12 -12.39 -27.33
N VAL A 333 -12.26 -13.08 -27.36
CA VAL A 333 -12.42 -14.48 -26.90
C VAL A 333 -12.77 -15.43 -28.05
N ALA A 334 -12.57 -14.99 -29.30
CA ALA A 334 -12.68 -15.85 -30.48
C ALA A 334 -11.65 -17.00 -30.42
N PRO A 335 -11.88 -18.13 -31.10
CA PRO A 335 -10.99 -19.31 -31.02
C PRO A 335 -9.51 -19.03 -31.32
N ASP A 336 -9.23 -18.10 -32.24
CA ASP A 336 -7.87 -17.72 -32.65
C ASP A 336 -7.29 -16.56 -31.83
N ALA A 337 -8.02 -16.05 -30.83
CA ALA A 337 -7.59 -14.91 -30.04
C ALA A 337 -6.58 -15.31 -28.95
N ASP A 338 -5.64 -14.41 -28.67
CA ASP A 338 -4.67 -14.58 -27.61
C ASP A 338 -5.34 -14.52 -26.23
N VAL A 339 -5.25 -15.63 -25.49
CA VAL A 339 -5.91 -15.78 -24.18
C VAL A 339 -5.38 -14.77 -23.15
N ASP A 340 -4.11 -14.39 -23.22
CA ASP A 340 -3.52 -13.42 -22.28
C ASP A 340 -4.03 -12.00 -22.57
N VAL A 341 -4.13 -11.62 -23.85
CA VAL A 341 -4.77 -10.35 -24.25
C VAL A 341 -6.22 -10.32 -23.76
N ALA A 342 -6.97 -11.41 -23.99
CA ALA A 342 -8.36 -11.52 -23.54
C ALA A 342 -8.50 -11.34 -22.02
N ALA A 343 -7.62 -11.98 -21.23
CA ALA A 343 -7.62 -11.86 -19.77
C ALA A 343 -7.27 -10.44 -19.29
N ILE A 344 -6.29 -9.78 -19.93
CA ILE A 344 -5.91 -8.39 -19.63
C ILE A 344 -7.07 -7.45 -19.96
N VAL A 345 -7.68 -7.58 -21.15
CA VAL A 345 -8.81 -6.75 -21.58
C VAL A 345 -10.00 -6.96 -20.66
N ALA A 346 -10.35 -8.21 -20.34
CA ALA A 346 -11.45 -8.55 -19.44
C ALA A 346 -11.30 -7.84 -18.08
N ARG A 347 -10.09 -7.87 -17.51
CA ARG A 347 -9.80 -7.25 -16.21
C ARG A 347 -9.93 -5.74 -16.28
N TRP A 348 -9.22 -5.09 -17.20
CA TRP A 348 -9.15 -3.62 -17.24
C TRP A 348 -10.44 -2.99 -17.74
N LEU A 349 -11.14 -3.64 -18.67
CA LEU A 349 -12.44 -3.17 -19.13
C LEU A 349 -13.47 -3.20 -17.99
N ALA A 350 -13.49 -4.24 -17.15
CA ALA A 350 -14.41 -4.31 -16.01
C ALA A 350 -14.13 -3.20 -14.99
N VAL A 351 -12.86 -2.94 -14.70
CA VAL A 351 -12.44 -1.84 -13.81
C VAL A 351 -12.85 -0.50 -14.40
N TRP A 352 -12.55 -0.25 -15.68
CA TRP A 352 -12.84 1.03 -16.32
C TRP A 352 -14.34 1.26 -16.49
N MET A 353 -15.12 0.26 -16.89
CA MET A 353 -16.60 0.36 -16.97
C MET A 353 -17.25 0.63 -15.61
N THR A 354 -16.54 0.44 -14.50
CA THR A 354 -17.02 0.75 -13.14
C THR A 354 -16.30 1.96 -12.55
N TYR A 355 -16.05 2.98 -13.38
CA TYR A 355 -15.44 4.25 -12.98
C TYR A 355 -16.25 4.96 -11.89
N GLU A 356 -15.54 5.65 -11.00
CA GLU A 356 -16.15 6.38 -9.88
C GLU A 356 -16.63 7.76 -10.34
N ASP A 357 -17.93 7.86 -10.64
CA ASP A 357 -18.63 9.12 -10.83
C ASP A 357 -19.27 9.64 -9.54
N ALA A 358 -19.75 10.89 -9.56
CA ALA A 358 -20.37 11.48 -8.38
C ALA A 358 -21.60 10.68 -7.90
N ILE A 359 -22.34 10.03 -8.82
CA ILE A 359 -23.44 9.12 -8.48
C ILE A 359 -22.91 7.92 -7.67
N ARG A 360 -21.85 7.26 -8.15
CA ARG A 360 -21.24 6.08 -7.51
C ARG A 360 -20.61 6.44 -6.18
N VAL A 361 -19.90 7.58 -6.12
CA VAL A 361 -19.31 8.08 -4.87
C VAL A 361 -20.41 8.34 -3.83
N ALA A 362 -21.53 8.92 -4.24
CA ALA A 362 -22.67 9.16 -3.35
C ALA A 362 -23.36 7.86 -2.90
N ASP A 363 -23.53 6.89 -3.81
CA ASP A 363 -24.01 5.54 -3.49
C ASP A 363 -23.11 4.88 -2.43
N LEU A 364 -21.79 4.82 -2.66
CA LEU A 364 -20.85 4.23 -1.71
C LEU A 364 -20.86 4.92 -0.34
N LYS A 365 -21.09 6.24 -0.30
CA LYS A 365 -21.15 7.01 0.95
C LYS A 365 -22.45 6.84 1.73
N THR A 366 -23.53 6.39 1.07
CA THR A 366 -24.86 6.21 1.68
C THR A 366 -25.19 4.75 2.01
N ARG A 367 -24.35 3.78 1.64
CA ARG A 367 -24.55 2.35 1.96
C ARG A 367 -24.52 2.06 3.45
N TRP A 368 -25.44 1.23 3.92
CA TRP A 368 -25.53 0.80 5.31
C TRP A 368 -24.25 0.10 5.81
N ALA A 369 -23.72 -0.84 5.03
CA ALA A 369 -22.47 -1.56 5.33
C ALA A 369 -21.24 -0.64 5.52
N ARG A 370 -21.30 0.62 5.04
CA ARG A 370 -20.26 1.61 5.36
C ARG A 370 -20.34 2.05 6.82
N PHE A 371 -21.54 2.33 7.32
CA PHE A 371 -21.73 2.79 8.69
C PHE A 371 -21.39 1.69 9.69
N GLU A 372 -21.79 0.45 9.43
CA GLU A 372 -21.40 -0.70 10.27
C GLU A 372 -19.88 -0.83 10.39
N ARG A 373 -19.15 -0.70 9.27
CA ARG A 373 -17.68 -0.70 9.27
C ARG A 373 -17.10 0.46 10.07
N ILE A 374 -17.62 1.68 9.89
CA ILE A 374 -17.14 2.85 10.64
C ILE A 374 -17.37 2.67 12.14
N THR A 375 -18.53 2.14 12.53
CA THR A 375 -18.86 1.87 13.94
C THR A 375 -17.95 0.79 14.52
N HIS A 376 -17.69 -0.28 13.77
CA HIS A 376 -16.74 -1.33 14.16
C HIS A 376 -15.31 -0.78 14.34
N ASP A 377 -14.85 0.04 13.40
CA ASP A 377 -13.50 0.62 13.41
C ASP A 377 -13.31 1.70 14.47
N ALA A 378 -14.38 2.43 14.83
CA ALA A 378 -14.30 3.53 15.80
C ALA A 378 -14.04 3.06 17.24
N ARG A 379 -14.20 1.76 17.54
CA ARG A 379 -13.93 1.13 18.87
C ARG A 379 -14.49 1.92 20.07
N ALA A 380 -15.63 2.61 19.88
CA ALA A 380 -16.26 3.46 20.89
C ALA A 380 -17.74 3.08 21.06
N PRO A 381 -18.05 1.99 21.78
CA PRO A 381 -19.43 1.58 22.01
C PRO A 381 -20.19 2.66 22.79
N GLY A 382 -21.31 3.13 22.23
CA GLY A 382 -22.18 4.14 22.85
C GLY A 382 -21.84 5.60 22.57
N ALA A 383 -20.77 5.90 21.83
CA ALA A 383 -20.42 7.28 21.44
C ALA A 383 -21.19 7.73 20.18
N GLU A 384 -21.55 9.02 20.10
CA GLU A 384 -22.10 9.62 18.89
C GLU A 384 -20.98 9.76 17.84
N ILE A 385 -21.07 9.00 16.74
CA ILE A 385 -20.13 9.07 15.64
C ILE A 385 -20.64 10.05 14.60
N ILE A 386 -19.92 11.16 14.36
CA ILE A 386 -20.23 12.13 13.31
C ILE A 386 -19.28 11.94 12.13
N VAL A 387 -19.82 11.50 10.99
CA VAL A 387 -19.04 11.28 9.77
C VAL A 387 -19.16 12.51 8.88
N THR A 388 -18.04 13.22 8.67
CA THR A 388 -17.94 14.33 7.72
C THR A 388 -17.17 13.91 6.49
N ASP A 389 -17.86 13.89 5.34
CA ASP A 389 -17.29 13.60 4.03
C ASP A 389 -16.79 14.89 3.38
N TYR A 390 -15.48 14.94 3.13
CA TYR A 390 -14.82 16.02 2.41
C TYR A 390 -14.85 15.72 0.91
N LEU A 391 -15.57 16.54 0.15
CA LEU A 391 -15.74 16.41 -1.29
C LEU A 391 -15.15 17.64 -1.97
N LYS A 392 -14.44 17.44 -3.08
CA LYS A 392 -13.90 18.55 -3.88
C LYS A 392 -14.21 18.32 -5.36
N PRO A 393 -15.50 18.29 -5.76
CA PRO A 393 -15.86 18.10 -7.14
C PRO A 393 -15.30 19.21 -8.02
N ASP A 394 -14.68 18.81 -9.13
CA ASP A 394 -14.28 19.72 -10.19
C ASP A 394 -15.46 19.97 -11.16
N LEU A 395 -15.29 20.91 -12.09
CA LEU A 395 -16.33 21.18 -13.09
C LEU A 395 -16.68 19.92 -13.89
N ASP A 396 -15.69 19.11 -14.25
CA ASP A 396 -15.86 17.89 -15.05
C ASP A 396 -16.75 16.86 -14.33
N GLU A 397 -16.65 16.77 -13.01
CA GLU A 397 -17.52 15.94 -12.17
C GLU A 397 -18.93 16.51 -12.04
N ILE A 398 -19.08 17.84 -11.96
CA ILE A 398 -20.39 18.50 -11.81
C ILE A 398 -21.25 18.32 -13.06
N TYR A 399 -20.76 18.74 -14.23
CA TYR A 399 -21.54 18.54 -15.46
C TYR A 399 -21.45 17.10 -15.97
N GLY A 400 -20.48 16.32 -15.50
CA GLY A 400 -20.31 14.92 -15.86
C GLY A 400 -21.51 14.04 -15.51
N VAL A 401 -22.30 14.42 -14.50
CA VAL A 401 -23.55 13.72 -14.10
C VAL A 401 -24.73 14.08 -15.00
N LEU A 402 -24.69 15.26 -15.65
CA LEU A 402 -25.80 15.78 -16.42
C LEU A 402 -25.90 15.14 -17.82
N PRO A 403 -27.09 15.12 -18.44
CA PRO A 403 -27.28 14.53 -19.77
C PRO A 403 -26.38 15.16 -20.84
N TYR A 404 -25.67 14.32 -21.61
CA TYR A 404 -24.65 14.73 -22.58
C TYR A 404 -25.09 15.89 -23.51
N ARG A 405 -26.31 15.81 -24.06
CA ARG A 405 -26.82 16.78 -25.04
C ARG A 405 -26.96 18.19 -24.48
N LEU A 406 -27.26 18.32 -23.19
CA LEU A 406 -27.51 19.61 -22.54
C LEU A 406 -26.20 20.34 -22.22
N VAL A 407 -25.17 19.59 -21.82
CA VAL A 407 -23.94 20.18 -21.27
C VAL A 407 -22.76 20.18 -22.22
N ARG A 408 -22.83 19.51 -23.38
CA ARG A 408 -21.71 19.47 -24.34
C ARG A 408 -21.15 20.84 -24.73
N GLY A 409 -22.00 21.86 -24.84
CA GLY A 409 -21.57 23.22 -25.18
C GLY A 409 -20.79 23.88 -24.04
N VAL A 410 -21.29 23.73 -22.82
CA VAL A 410 -20.65 24.21 -21.59
C VAL A 410 -19.33 23.47 -21.35
N ALA A 411 -19.29 22.16 -21.56
CA ALA A 411 -18.08 21.35 -21.43
C ALA A 411 -16.98 21.82 -22.40
N ARG A 412 -17.30 22.01 -23.69
CA ARG A 412 -16.34 22.55 -24.68
C ARG A 412 -15.86 23.95 -24.34
N TRP A 413 -16.73 24.79 -23.81
CA TRP A 413 -16.34 26.12 -23.34
C TRP A 413 -15.39 26.02 -22.14
N ALA A 414 -15.69 25.14 -21.18
CA ALA A 414 -14.86 24.93 -20.00
C ALA A 414 -13.46 24.37 -20.37
N GLU A 415 -13.40 23.42 -21.32
CA GLU A 415 -12.16 22.90 -21.89
C GLU A 415 -11.28 24.00 -22.48
N ARG A 416 -11.87 24.94 -23.23
CA ARG A 416 -11.13 26.07 -23.82
C ARG A 416 -10.69 27.08 -22.76
N ARG A 417 -11.52 27.32 -21.76
CA ARG A 417 -11.29 28.36 -20.75
C ARG A 417 -10.26 27.96 -19.69
N TRP A 418 -10.16 26.67 -19.40
CA TRP A 418 -9.31 26.11 -18.35
C TRP A 418 -8.64 24.80 -18.79
N PRO A 419 -7.79 24.78 -19.83
CA PRO A 419 -7.30 23.55 -20.44
C PRO A 419 -6.60 22.59 -19.46
N GLU A 420 -5.77 23.14 -18.57
CA GLU A 420 -4.90 22.35 -17.69
C GLU A 420 -5.59 21.95 -16.38
N ALA A 421 -6.23 22.88 -15.68
CA ALA A 421 -6.83 22.64 -14.36
C ALA A 421 -8.22 23.26 -14.24
N ARG A 422 -9.20 22.48 -13.75
CA ARG A 422 -10.58 22.98 -13.62
C ARG A 422 -10.83 23.60 -12.25
N PRO A 423 -11.70 24.62 -12.16
CA PRO A 423 -12.22 25.08 -10.90
C PRO A 423 -12.85 23.94 -10.09
N THR A 424 -12.58 23.94 -8.78
CA THR A 424 -13.10 22.96 -7.83
C THR A 424 -13.98 23.63 -6.80
N LEU A 425 -15.01 22.93 -6.34
CA LEU A 425 -15.91 23.40 -5.30
C LEU A 425 -15.75 22.53 -4.07
N GLY A 426 -15.02 23.02 -3.06
CA GLY A 426 -14.87 22.32 -1.78
C GLY A 426 -16.21 22.26 -1.03
N GLN A 427 -16.58 21.07 -0.57
CA GLN A 427 -17.83 20.80 0.14
C GLN A 427 -17.57 19.85 1.31
N HIS A 428 -18.11 20.18 2.47
CA HIS A 428 -18.11 19.30 3.64
C HIS A 428 -19.53 18.82 3.88
N VAL A 429 -19.77 17.54 3.68
CA VAL A 429 -21.10 16.94 3.85
C VAL A 429 -21.08 16.07 5.10
N LYS A 430 -21.87 16.44 6.11
CA LYS A 430 -22.07 15.59 7.28
C LYS A 430 -23.05 14.48 6.91
N THR A 431 -22.54 13.29 6.60
CA THR A 431 -23.37 12.18 6.10
C THR A 431 -24.19 11.53 7.22
N THR A 432 -23.91 11.85 8.48
CA THR A 432 -24.73 11.44 9.64
C THR A 432 -25.93 12.35 9.90
N THR A 433 -26.02 13.53 9.26
CA THR A 433 -27.23 14.37 9.35
C THR A 433 -28.24 13.95 8.29
N ILE A 434 -29.54 14.10 8.58
CA ILE A 434 -30.62 13.80 7.64
C ILE A 434 -30.44 14.58 6.33
N SER A 435 -30.08 15.86 6.40
CA SER A 435 -29.90 16.71 5.22
C SER A 435 -28.69 16.30 4.37
N GLY A 436 -27.56 15.96 5.00
CA GLY A 436 -26.37 15.52 4.29
C GLY A 436 -26.55 14.14 3.65
N TYR A 437 -27.15 13.21 4.40
CA TYR A 437 -27.52 11.89 3.89
C TYR A 437 -28.51 12.01 2.71
N LEU A 438 -29.59 12.77 2.86
CA LEU A 438 -30.60 12.94 1.81
C LEU A 438 -30.00 13.51 0.53
N ARG A 439 -29.07 14.47 0.63
CA ARG A 439 -28.38 15.04 -0.53
C ARG A 439 -27.58 14.00 -1.31
N LEU A 440 -26.77 13.20 -0.62
CA LEU A 440 -26.00 12.13 -1.27
C LEU A 440 -26.91 11.01 -1.77
N TRP A 441 -27.95 10.69 -1.01
CA TRP A 441 -28.92 9.66 -1.38
C TRP A 441 -29.69 10.03 -2.65
N LEU A 442 -30.15 11.27 -2.78
CA LEU A 442 -30.79 11.77 -4.00
C LEU A 442 -29.84 11.66 -5.21
N LEU A 443 -28.57 12.05 -5.04
CA LEU A 443 -27.56 11.91 -6.08
C LEU A 443 -27.31 10.44 -6.46
N ALA A 444 -27.29 9.53 -5.48
CA ALA A 444 -27.19 8.09 -5.73
C ALA A 444 -28.39 7.55 -6.52
N ARG A 445 -29.61 8.09 -6.31
CA ARG A 445 -30.82 7.72 -7.05
C ARG A 445 -30.81 8.15 -8.52
N CYS A 446 -29.93 9.08 -8.89
CA CYS A 446 -29.68 9.44 -10.29
C CYS A 446 -28.94 8.35 -11.09
N ARG A 447 -28.69 7.16 -10.53
CA ARG A 447 -28.11 5.99 -11.23
C ARG A 447 -28.73 5.68 -12.59
N ARG A 448 -30.04 5.90 -12.78
CA ARG A 448 -30.70 5.69 -14.08
C ARG A 448 -30.27 6.69 -15.16
N LEU A 449 -29.81 7.87 -14.75
CA LEU A 449 -29.31 8.92 -15.66
C LEU A 449 -27.86 8.66 -16.08
N ARG A 450 -27.10 7.85 -15.33
CA ARG A 450 -25.68 7.59 -15.58
C ARG A 450 -25.40 7.18 -17.03
N PRO A 451 -26.10 6.22 -17.67
CA PRO A 451 -25.78 5.84 -19.05
C PRO A 451 -25.93 6.96 -20.08
N PHE A 452 -26.66 8.02 -19.75
CA PHE A 452 -26.90 9.18 -20.61
C PHE A 452 -26.06 10.40 -20.22
N SER A 453 -25.25 10.28 -19.16
CA SER A 453 -24.46 11.39 -18.64
C SER A 453 -23.31 11.76 -19.57
N TYR A 454 -22.87 13.01 -19.50
CA TYR A 454 -21.72 13.47 -20.28
C TYR A 454 -20.48 12.63 -20.00
N ARG A 455 -20.24 12.31 -18.72
CA ARG A 455 -19.10 11.48 -18.32
C ARG A 455 -19.20 10.07 -18.90
N ALA A 456 -20.37 9.44 -18.87
CA ALA A 456 -20.53 8.10 -19.45
C ALA A 456 -20.24 8.08 -20.95
N HIS A 457 -20.72 9.09 -21.69
CA HIS A 457 -20.45 9.19 -23.13
C HIS A 457 -18.95 9.26 -23.42
N GLU A 458 -18.24 10.12 -22.69
CA GLU A 458 -16.82 10.36 -22.92
C GLU A 458 -15.94 9.18 -22.46
N GLU A 459 -16.27 8.55 -21.34
CA GLU A 459 -15.61 7.33 -20.86
C GLU A 459 -15.79 6.17 -21.85
N HIS A 460 -17.02 5.94 -22.33
CA HIS A 460 -17.31 4.86 -23.27
C HIS A 460 -16.67 5.08 -24.65
N ARG A 461 -16.61 6.34 -25.13
CA ARG A 461 -15.90 6.70 -26.37
C ARG A 461 -14.42 6.33 -26.29
N ARG A 462 -13.77 6.61 -25.15
CA ARG A 462 -12.35 6.28 -24.94
C ARG A 462 -12.14 4.78 -24.75
N MET A 463 -13.04 4.07 -24.07
CA MET A 463 -12.99 2.61 -24.00
C MET A 463 -13.06 1.98 -25.40
N GLU A 464 -13.96 2.47 -26.26
CA GLU A 464 -14.10 1.98 -27.64
C GLU A 464 -12.84 2.24 -28.47
N ARG A 465 -12.24 3.43 -28.34
CA ARG A 465 -10.94 3.76 -28.96
C ARG A 465 -9.83 2.81 -28.49
N TRP A 466 -9.74 2.56 -27.18
CA TRP A 466 -8.75 1.65 -26.62
C TRP A 466 -8.97 0.21 -27.09
N LEU A 467 -10.20 -0.30 -27.07
CA LEU A 467 -10.52 -1.65 -27.57
C LEU A 467 -10.18 -1.79 -29.06
N ALA A 468 -10.48 -0.78 -29.88
CA ALA A 468 -10.12 -0.76 -31.29
C ALA A 468 -8.60 -0.78 -31.50
N ALA A 469 -7.84 -0.03 -30.70
CA ALA A 469 -6.38 -0.05 -30.73
C ALA A 469 -5.80 -1.43 -30.35
N VAL A 470 -6.33 -2.07 -29.30
CA VAL A 470 -5.93 -3.43 -28.91
C VAL A 470 -6.21 -4.43 -30.03
N ALA A 471 -7.41 -4.41 -30.62
CA ALA A 471 -7.76 -5.29 -31.73
C ALA A 471 -6.86 -5.07 -32.96
N ARG A 472 -6.55 -3.82 -33.30
CA ARG A 472 -5.63 -3.50 -34.39
C ARG A 472 -4.22 -4.03 -34.13
N CYS A 473 -3.71 -3.86 -32.92
CA CYS A 473 -2.40 -4.38 -32.52
C CYS A 473 -2.37 -5.91 -32.48
N ALA A 474 -3.46 -6.57 -32.07
CA ALA A 474 -3.57 -8.03 -32.05
C ALA A 474 -3.44 -8.65 -33.45
N GLY A 475 -3.92 -7.95 -34.49
CA GLY A 475 -3.71 -8.36 -35.88
C GLY A 475 -2.26 -8.25 -36.39
N SER A 476 -1.36 -7.59 -35.65
CA SER A 476 0.06 -7.43 -36.02
C SER A 476 1.02 -8.21 -35.11
N SER A 477 0.82 -8.16 -33.79
CA SER A 477 1.63 -8.88 -32.81
C SER A 477 0.89 -9.05 -31.48
N ALA A 478 0.91 -10.26 -30.93
CA ALA A 478 0.34 -10.55 -29.62
C ALA A 478 1.03 -9.76 -28.50
N ASP A 479 2.35 -9.59 -28.56
CA ASP A 479 3.10 -8.84 -27.54
C ASP A 479 2.73 -7.36 -27.53
N LEU A 480 2.60 -6.75 -28.71
CA LEU A 480 2.14 -5.37 -28.85
C LEU A 480 0.72 -5.22 -28.28
N ALA A 481 -0.18 -6.15 -28.62
CA ALA A 481 -1.55 -6.13 -28.12
C ALA A 481 -1.62 -6.26 -26.59
N ARG A 482 -0.77 -7.10 -25.97
CA ARG A 482 -0.67 -7.22 -24.51
C ARG A 482 -0.23 -5.90 -23.88
N GLU A 483 0.76 -5.21 -24.44
CA GLU A 483 1.22 -3.92 -23.92
C GLU A 483 0.17 -2.82 -24.08
N VAL A 484 -0.50 -2.73 -25.22
CA VAL A 484 -1.60 -1.77 -25.45
C VAL A 484 -2.81 -2.09 -24.57
N ALA A 485 -3.11 -3.37 -24.32
CA ALA A 485 -4.14 -3.76 -23.37
C ALA A 485 -3.77 -3.37 -21.92
N ARG A 486 -2.49 -3.49 -21.54
CA ARG A 486 -2.00 -3.03 -20.24
C ARG A 486 -2.02 -1.51 -20.10
N ALA A 487 -2.04 -0.73 -21.19
CA ALA A 487 -2.11 0.73 -21.12
C ALA A 487 -3.37 1.26 -20.40
N ALA A 488 -4.45 0.48 -20.32
CA ALA A 488 -5.62 0.83 -19.51
C ALA A 488 -5.31 0.99 -18.00
N GLN A 489 -4.15 0.50 -17.53
CA GLN A 489 -3.61 0.79 -16.20
C GLN A 489 -3.42 2.29 -15.92
N LEU A 490 -3.22 3.09 -16.97
CA LEU A 490 -3.08 4.53 -16.84
C LEU A 490 -4.40 5.15 -16.35
N VAL A 491 -5.55 4.56 -16.65
CA VAL A 491 -6.88 5.11 -16.31
C VAL A 491 -7.18 5.03 -14.81
N LYS A 492 -6.64 5.97 -14.04
CA LYS A 492 -6.75 6.03 -12.58
C LYS A 492 -6.94 7.46 -12.08
N GLY A 493 -7.27 7.58 -10.80
CA GLY A 493 -7.48 8.86 -10.12
C GLY A 493 -8.83 9.52 -10.42
N TYR A 494 -8.99 10.72 -9.88
CA TYR A 494 -10.15 11.60 -10.01
C TYR A 494 -9.70 13.02 -10.38
N GLY A 495 -10.64 13.86 -10.82
CA GLY A 495 -10.37 15.23 -11.27
C GLY A 495 -9.16 15.38 -12.20
N ASP A 496 -8.23 16.27 -11.85
CA ASP A 496 -7.06 16.59 -12.66
C ASP A 496 -6.11 15.41 -12.88
N VAL A 497 -5.96 14.51 -11.89
CA VAL A 497 -5.14 13.29 -12.05
C VAL A 497 -5.73 12.41 -13.14
N ARG A 498 -7.05 12.19 -13.10
CA ARG A 498 -7.73 11.41 -14.15
C ARG A 498 -7.55 12.06 -15.51
N ARG A 499 -7.72 13.39 -15.62
CA ARG A 499 -7.57 14.11 -16.90
C ARG A 499 -6.17 13.91 -17.49
N ARG A 500 -5.11 14.11 -16.71
CA ARG A 500 -3.73 13.92 -17.18
C ARG A 500 -3.46 12.49 -17.61
N MET A 501 -3.84 11.51 -16.79
CA MET A 501 -3.60 10.11 -17.10
C MET A 501 -4.42 9.63 -18.31
N MET A 502 -5.63 10.15 -18.51
CA MET A 502 -6.39 9.92 -19.75
C MET A 502 -5.68 10.53 -20.96
N GLY A 503 -5.11 11.73 -20.82
CA GLY A 503 -4.28 12.34 -21.86
C GLY A 503 -3.04 11.52 -22.20
N ALA A 504 -2.36 10.96 -21.19
CA ALA A 504 -1.22 10.07 -21.37
C ALA A 504 -1.61 8.76 -22.08
N LEU A 505 -2.79 8.20 -21.78
CA LEU A 505 -3.31 7.06 -22.54
C LEU A 505 -3.60 7.44 -24.00
N ASP A 506 -4.28 8.55 -24.24
CA ASP A 506 -4.61 9.00 -25.59
C ASP A 506 -3.33 9.23 -26.42
N ASP A 507 -2.31 9.90 -25.85
CA ASP A 507 -0.99 10.09 -26.50
C ASP A 507 -0.25 8.77 -26.73
N LEU A 508 -0.22 7.86 -25.74
CA LEU A 508 0.37 6.52 -25.93
C LEU A 508 -0.26 5.78 -27.11
N LEU A 509 -1.60 5.75 -27.17
CA LEU A 509 -2.30 5.07 -28.26
C LEU A 509 -1.96 5.67 -29.62
N ASP A 510 -1.95 7.00 -29.72
CA ASP A 510 -1.63 7.69 -30.98
C ASP A 510 -0.20 7.42 -31.43
N ARG A 511 0.78 7.49 -30.51
CA ARG A 511 2.20 7.29 -30.83
C ARG A 511 2.51 5.84 -31.21
N VAL A 512 1.90 4.88 -30.52
CA VAL A 512 2.08 3.46 -30.82
C VAL A 512 1.47 3.10 -32.18
N LEU A 513 0.26 3.57 -32.48
CA LEU A 513 -0.38 3.33 -33.77
C LEU A 513 0.36 4.01 -34.92
N GLU A 514 0.82 5.25 -34.71
CA GLU A 514 1.67 5.97 -35.69
C GLU A 514 2.99 5.22 -35.95
N THR A 515 3.65 4.73 -34.90
CA THR A 515 4.89 3.93 -35.03
C THR A 515 4.65 2.65 -35.82
N LEU A 516 3.52 1.98 -35.58
CA LEU A 516 3.14 0.76 -36.30
C LEU A 516 2.88 1.02 -37.80
N GLU A 517 2.24 2.16 -38.12
CA GLU A 517 2.00 2.61 -39.49
C GLU A 517 3.31 2.93 -40.22
N LEU A 518 4.22 3.68 -39.58
CA LEU A 518 5.53 4.04 -40.13
C LEU A 518 6.43 2.82 -40.38
N ALA A 519 6.30 1.78 -39.54
CA ALA A 519 7.01 0.52 -39.73
C ALA A 519 6.42 -0.35 -40.86
N ALA A 520 5.35 0.10 -41.53
CA ALA A 520 4.58 -0.66 -42.52
C ALA A 520 4.18 -2.07 -42.03
N GLY A 521 3.97 -2.22 -40.71
CA GLY A 521 3.70 -3.51 -40.07
C GLY A 521 4.85 -4.51 -40.02
N LYS A 522 6.06 -4.15 -40.51
CA LYS A 522 7.21 -5.08 -40.60
C LYS A 522 8.06 -5.16 -39.33
N SER A 523 8.03 -4.14 -38.47
CA SER A 523 8.74 -4.14 -37.19
C SER A 523 7.81 -3.71 -36.06
N THR A 524 7.21 -4.69 -35.38
CA THR A 524 6.36 -4.48 -34.20
C THR A 524 7.17 -4.30 -32.91
N THR A 525 8.46 -4.63 -32.94
CA THR A 525 9.37 -4.56 -31.79
C THR A 525 9.50 -3.15 -31.24
N THR A 526 9.72 -2.14 -32.10
CA THR A 526 9.86 -0.74 -31.67
C THR A 526 8.55 -0.21 -31.06
N ALA A 527 7.41 -0.51 -31.66
CA ALA A 527 6.10 -0.13 -31.13
C ALA A 527 5.81 -0.81 -29.77
N THR A 528 6.21 -2.08 -29.62
CA THR A 528 6.03 -2.84 -28.37
C THR A 528 6.90 -2.28 -27.26
N ALA A 529 8.17 -2.02 -27.56
CA ALA A 529 9.10 -1.41 -26.62
C ALA A 529 8.63 -0.01 -26.20
N LEU A 530 8.17 0.80 -27.17
CA LEU A 530 7.62 2.12 -26.90
C LEU A 530 6.41 2.05 -25.96
N ALA A 531 5.44 1.17 -26.24
CA ALA A 531 4.27 0.99 -25.40
C ALA A 531 4.64 0.60 -23.95
N ALA A 532 5.56 -0.36 -23.79
CA ALA A 532 6.02 -0.82 -22.49
C ALA A 532 6.76 0.30 -21.72
N ARG A 533 7.69 1.00 -22.37
CA ARG A 533 8.50 2.06 -21.75
C ARG A 533 7.67 3.28 -21.42
N TYR A 534 6.80 3.73 -22.33
CA TYR A 534 5.86 4.84 -22.07
C TYR A 534 5.02 4.53 -20.84
N ARG A 535 4.41 3.34 -20.80
CA ARG A 535 3.59 2.92 -19.66
C ARG A 535 4.41 2.90 -18.37
N GLY A 536 5.63 2.35 -18.40
CA GLY A 536 6.52 2.34 -17.23
C GLY A 536 6.82 3.74 -16.70
N LEU A 537 7.19 4.66 -17.58
CA LEU A 537 7.48 6.06 -17.25
C LEU A 537 6.24 6.81 -16.77
N ALA A 538 5.11 6.73 -17.48
CA ALA A 538 3.88 7.40 -17.06
C ALA A 538 3.33 6.89 -15.71
N LEU A 539 3.64 5.64 -15.34
CA LEU A 539 3.28 5.08 -14.04
C LEU A 539 4.28 5.44 -12.91
N SER A 540 5.43 6.05 -13.21
CA SER A 540 6.40 6.46 -12.18
C SER A 540 6.02 7.78 -11.48
N GLY A 541 5.21 8.61 -12.13
CA GLY A 541 4.69 9.86 -11.54
C GLY A 541 4.60 11.00 -12.57
N PRO A 542 4.29 12.23 -12.12
CA PRO A 542 4.09 13.38 -13.00
C PRO A 542 5.30 13.72 -13.88
N ASP A 543 6.52 13.62 -13.35
CA ASP A 543 7.73 13.85 -14.15
C ASP A 543 7.90 12.77 -15.21
N GLY A 544 7.58 11.51 -14.85
CA GLY A 544 7.54 10.38 -15.75
C GLY A 544 6.49 10.49 -16.86
N GLU A 545 5.35 11.15 -16.62
CA GLU A 545 4.36 11.48 -17.66
C GLU A 545 4.98 12.38 -18.75
N VAL A 546 5.75 13.39 -18.34
CA VAL A 546 6.43 14.33 -19.26
C VAL A 546 7.54 13.62 -20.04
N GLU A 547 8.35 12.81 -19.35
CA GLU A 547 9.42 12.00 -19.95
C GLU A 547 8.87 11.00 -20.95
N ALA A 548 7.77 10.32 -20.63
CA ALA A 548 7.10 9.38 -21.52
C ALA A 548 6.67 10.05 -22.82
N ALA A 549 6.00 11.20 -22.72
CA ALA A 549 5.55 11.96 -23.88
C ALA A 549 6.74 12.50 -24.71
N ALA A 550 7.84 12.90 -24.08
CA ALA A 550 9.05 13.33 -24.78
C ALA A 550 9.72 12.18 -25.53
N LEU A 551 9.90 11.02 -24.88
CA LEU A 551 10.43 9.80 -25.48
C LEU A 551 9.61 9.38 -26.70
N ALA A 552 8.29 9.36 -26.57
CA ALA A 552 7.39 8.93 -27.65
C ALA A 552 7.48 9.85 -28.88
N ARG A 553 7.57 11.16 -28.67
CA ARG A 553 7.78 12.13 -29.76
C ARG A 553 9.10 11.89 -30.48
N GLU A 554 10.17 11.63 -29.72
CA GLU A 554 11.50 11.38 -30.30
C GLU A 554 11.54 10.08 -31.12
N VAL A 555 10.94 9.01 -30.60
CA VAL A 555 10.85 7.72 -31.30
C VAL A 555 10.07 7.85 -32.61
N VAL A 556 8.90 8.49 -32.58
CA VAL A 556 8.09 8.71 -33.79
C VAL A 556 8.86 9.54 -34.82
N GLU A 557 9.57 10.58 -34.39
CA GLU A 557 10.34 11.45 -35.29
C GLU A 557 11.52 10.70 -35.94
N ARG A 558 12.21 9.82 -35.21
CA ARG A 558 13.26 8.95 -35.79
C ARG A 558 12.68 7.92 -36.75
N MET A 559 11.52 7.35 -36.43
CA MET A 559 10.81 6.42 -37.33
C MET A 559 10.40 7.10 -38.63
N ARG A 560 9.96 8.36 -38.60
CA ARG A 560 9.66 9.15 -39.82
C ARG A 560 10.88 9.36 -40.72
N ARG A 561 12.08 9.38 -40.14
CA ARG A 561 13.36 9.48 -40.88
C ARG A 561 13.87 8.13 -41.40
N GLY A 562 13.17 7.03 -41.11
CA GLY A 562 13.55 5.68 -41.53
C GLY A 562 14.55 4.99 -40.62
N ASP A 563 14.87 5.54 -39.44
CA ASP A 563 15.88 5.01 -38.53
C ASP A 563 15.27 4.12 -37.42
N ALA A 564 14.77 2.95 -37.84
CA ALA A 564 14.08 2.03 -36.94
C ALA A 564 14.99 1.37 -35.91
N GLY A 565 16.28 1.14 -36.25
CA GLY A 565 17.27 0.53 -35.36
C GLY A 565 17.65 1.44 -34.19
N SER A 566 18.02 2.68 -34.48
CA SER A 566 18.32 3.71 -33.47
C SER A 566 17.11 4.03 -32.58
N SER A 567 15.90 3.93 -33.13
CA SER A 567 14.67 4.12 -32.35
C SER A 567 14.49 3.03 -31.29
N LEU A 568 14.81 1.78 -31.61
CA LEU A 568 14.73 0.68 -30.65
C LEU A 568 15.82 0.79 -29.57
N GLU A 569 17.04 1.16 -29.96
CA GLU A 569 18.14 1.42 -29.03
C GLU A 569 17.83 2.57 -28.06
N LEU A 570 17.20 3.65 -28.55
CA LEU A 570 16.77 4.76 -27.71
C LEU A 570 15.79 4.31 -26.63
N VAL A 571 14.81 3.48 -26.99
CA VAL A 571 13.81 2.97 -26.03
C VAL A 571 14.44 2.01 -25.03
N ALA A 572 15.44 1.23 -25.45
CA ALA A 572 16.16 0.30 -24.58
C ALA A 572 17.14 0.98 -23.61
N ALA A 573 17.79 2.07 -24.05
CA ALA A 573 18.65 2.92 -23.20
C ALA A 573 17.84 3.83 -22.27
N ARG A 574 16.65 4.20 -22.78
CA ARG A 574 15.44 4.68 -22.10
C ARG A 574 15.25 4.18 -20.70
#